data_AF-A0A4R1G413-F1
#
_entry.id   AF-A0A4R1G413-F1
#
_cell.length_a   1.000
_cell.length_b   1.000
_cell.length_c   1.000
_cell.angle_alpha   90.00
_cell.angle_beta   90.00
_cell.angle_gamma   90.00
#
_symmetry.space_group_name_H-M   'P 1'
#
loop_
_entity.id
_entity.type
_entity.pdbx_description
1 polymer ?
#
loop_
_entity_poly.entity_id
_entity_poly.type
_entity_poly.pdbx_seq_one_letter_code
_entity_poly.pdbx_strand_id
1 'polypeptide(L)' 'MTSTPHDAVPGPEDQRREPTSADELRRKAAEAARLAKIFGDVLPETTGDERGERSGGSGTDDWLRSQVPPHHG' A
#
# COMPACT_ATOMS: atom_id res chain seq x y z
N MET A 1 -26.50 20.49 -38.09
CA MET A 1 -27.27 19.61 -37.17
C MET A 1 -27.17 18.19 -37.70
N THR A 2 -26.06 17.50 -37.40
CA THR A 2 -25.95 16.02 -37.41
C THR A 2 -24.58 15.66 -36.86
N SER A 3 -24.54 15.21 -35.61
CA SER A 3 -23.39 14.48 -35.08
C SER A 3 -23.88 13.06 -34.83
N THR A 4 -23.25 12.11 -35.50
CA THR A 4 -23.45 10.67 -35.42
C THR A 4 -23.20 10.19 -33.98
N PRO A 5 -24.02 9.30 -33.39
CA PRO A 5 -23.71 8.73 -32.09
C PRO A 5 -22.54 7.75 -32.24
N HIS A 6 -21.55 7.87 -31.36
CA HIS A 6 -20.47 6.91 -31.23
C HIS A 6 -21.03 5.67 -30.53
N ASP A 7 -21.08 4.54 -31.25
CA ASP A 7 -21.33 3.22 -30.67
C ASP A 7 -20.32 2.98 -29.54
N ALA A 8 -20.83 2.87 -28.31
CA ALA A 8 -20.04 2.46 -27.16
C ALA A 8 -19.75 0.97 -27.31
N VAL A 9 -18.57 0.63 -27.82
CA VAL A 9 -18.02 -0.72 -27.68
C VAL A 9 -17.77 -0.94 -26.18
N PRO A 10 -18.42 -1.91 -25.51
CA PRO A 10 -18.02 -2.27 -24.16
C PRO A 10 -16.59 -2.82 -24.24
N GLY A 11 -15.64 -2.07 -23.65
CA GLY A 11 -14.26 -2.51 -23.53
C GLY A 11 -14.19 -3.85 -22.80
N PRO A 12 -13.17 -4.69 -23.07
CA PRO A 12 -13.05 -5.98 -22.45
C PRO A 12 -13.05 -5.78 -20.94
N GLU A 13 -14.07 -6.36 -20.32
CA GLU A 13 -14.27 -6.42 -18.90
C GLU A 13 -12.99 -7.00 -18.31
N ASP A 14 -12.12 -6.13 -17.79
CA ASP A 14 -11.01 -6.51 -16.92
C ASP A 14 -11.66 -6.97 -15.61
N GLN A 15 -12.26 -8.15 -15.69
CA GLN A 15 -12.79 -8.90 -14.59
C GLN A 15 -11.63 -9.07 -13.63
N ARG A 16 -11.64 -8.24 -12.57
CA ARG A 16 -10.75 -8.35 -11.42
C ARG A 16 -10.73 -9.81 -10.97
N ARG A 17 -9.80 -10.59 -11.50
CA ARG A 17 -9.58 -11.96 -11.05
C ARG A 17 -9.08 -11.83 -9.64
N GLU A 18 -9.92 -12.24 -8.70
CA GLU A 18 -9.53 -12.37 -7.31
C GLU A 18 -8.26 -13.23 -7.27
N PRO A 19 -7.16 -12.73 -6.68
CA PRO A 19 -5.92 -13.46 -6.66
C PRO A 19 -6.14 -14.80 -5.98
N THR A 20 -5.76 -15.88 -6.64
CA THR A 20 -5.86 -17.19 -6.03
C THR A 20 -4.81 -17.31 -4.94
N SER A 21 -5.05 -18.15 -3.93
CA SER A 21 -4.06 -18.45 -2.90
C SER A 21 -2.70 -18.89 -3.50
N ALA A 22 -2.72 -19.57 -4.65
CA ALA A 22 -1.51 -19.97 -5.35
C ALA A 22 -0.71 -18.76 -5.91
N ASP A 23 -1.39 -17.71 -6.36
CA ASP A 23 -0.75 -16.49 -6.88
C ASP A 23 -0.11 -15.67 -5.75
N GLU A 24 -0.75 -15.60 -4.58
CA GLU A 24 -0.18 -14.97 -3.39
C GLU A 24 1.08 -15.68 -2.91
N LEU A 25 1.06 -17.02 -2.87
CA LEU A 25 2.23 -17.82 -2.49
C LEU A 25 3.39 -17.62 -3.46
N ARG A 26 3.12 -17.56 -4.77
CA ARG A 26 4.13 -17.26 -5.79
C ARG A 26 4.73 -15.87 -5.61
N ARG A 27 3.90 -14.87 -5.35
CA ARG A 27 4.36 -13.49 -5.09
C ARG A 27 5.26 -13.44 -3.85
N LYS A 28 4.84 -14.06 -2.76
CA LYS A 28 5.60 -14.13 -1.51
C LYS A 28 6.95 -14.86 -1.70
N ALA A 29 6.97 -15.96 -2.45
CA ALA A 29 8.20 -16.69 -2.77
C ALA A 29 9.15 -15.85 -3.64
N ALA A 30 8.64 -15.13 -4.64
CA ALA A 30 9.43 -14.24 -5.47
C ALA A 30 10.00 -13.06 -4.67
N GLU A 31 9.22 -12.51 -3.74
CA GLU A 31 9.67 -11.47 -2.82
C GLU A 31 10.78 -11.97 -1.89
N ALA A 32 10.60 -13.14 -1.27
CA ALA A 32 11.63 -13.77 -0.44
C ALA A 32 12.94 -14.01 -1.21
N ALA A 33 12.87 -14.49 -2.45
CA ALA A 33 14.05 -14.70 -3.29
C ALA A 33 14.79 -13.38 -3.64
N ARG A 34 14.05 -12.29 -3.86
CA ARG A 34 14.64 -10.96 -4.09
C ARG A 34 15.34 -10.44 -2.84
N LEU A 35 14.72 -10.59 -1.68
CA LEU A 35 15.33 -10.18 -0.42
C LEU A 35 16.59 -11.01 -0.13
N ALA A 36 16.54 -12.33 -0.33
CA ALA A 36 17.70 -13.19 -0.12
C ALA A 36 18.89 -12.85 -1.02
N LYS A 37 18.63 -12.39 -2.26
CA LYS A 37 19.69 -11.92 -3.16
C LYS A 37 20.44 -10.70 -2.61
N ILE A 38 19.78 -9.85 -1.82
CA ILE A 38 20.35 -8.59 -1.31
C ILE A 38 20.89 -8.79 0.11
N PHE A 39 20.14 -9.48 0.96
CA PHE A 39 20.37 -9.59 2.40
C PHE A 39 20.86 -10.98 2.85
N GLY A 40 20.80 -11.99 1.98
CA GLY A 40 21.02 -13.39 2.35
C GLY A 40 19.78 -14.01 3.00
N ASP A 41 19.93 -15.24 3.53
CA ASP A 41 18.79 -16.01 4.05
C ASP A 41 18.27 -15.49 5.40
N VAL A 42 19.05 -14.67 6.11
CA VAL A 42 18.69 -14.08 7.40
C VAL A 42 18.36 -12.62 7.21
N LEU A 43 17.11 -12.24 7.48
CA LEU A 43 16.70 -10.84 7.43
C LEU A 43 17.02 -10.13 8.75
N PRO A 44 17.40 -8.85 8.71
CA PRO A 44 17.56 -8.06 9.92
C PRO A 44 16.21 -7.91 10.64
N GLU A 45 16.25 -7.99 11.97
CA GLU A 45 15.08 -7.73 12.81
C GLU A 45 14.72 -6.24 12.75
N THR A 46 13.43 -5.95 12.64
CA THR A 46 12.94 -4.58 12.80
C THR A 46 12.76 -4.28 14.28
N THR A 47 13.19 -3.10 14.71
CA THR A 47 12.93 -2.62 16.07
C THR A 47 11.50 -2.07 16.18
N GLY A 48 11.03 -1.88 17.40
CA GLY A 48 9.64 -1.45 17.65
C GLY A 48 9.34 -0.03 17.18
N ASP A 49 10.34 0.85 17.17
CA ASP A 49 10.26 2.25 16.72
C ASP A 49 10.13 2.39 15.19
N GLU A 50 10.74 1.48 14.43
CA GLU A 50 10.62 1.43 12.96
C GLU A 50 9.27 0.86 12.50
N ARG A 51 8.66 0.00 13.32
CA ARG A 51 7.32 -0.51 13.09
C ARG A 51 6.31 0.55 13.51
N GLY A 52 5.90 1.39 12.57
CA GLY A 52 4.78 2.30 12.78
C GLY A 52 3.58 1.59 13.41
N GLU A 53 2.95 2.23 14.39
CA GLU A 53 1.74 1.74 15.06
C GLU A 53 0.69 1.36 13.99
N ARG A 54 0.26 0.09 13.96
CA ARG A 54 -0.67 -0.43 12.93
C ARG A 54 -2.11 0.07 13.10
N SER A 55 -2.34 1.18 13.78
CA SER A 55 -3.66 1.75 13.98
C SER A 55 -3.61 3.27 14.05
N GLY A 56 -4.36 3.93 13.16
CA GLY A 56 -4.54 5.37 13.13
C GLY A 56 -5.28 5.88 14.38
N GLY A 57 -4.53 6.23 15.42
CA GLY A 57 -5.07 6.90 16.59
C GLY A 57 -5.08 8.41 16.42
N SER A 58 -6.27 9.01 16.43
CA SER A 58 -6.53 10.47 16.60
C SER A 58 -5.58 11.16 17.59
N GLY A 59 -5.12 10.44 18.62
CA GLY A 59 -4.31 10.98 19.71
C GLY A 59 -2.92 11.51 19.33
N THR A 60 -2.26 10.99 18.28
CA THR A 60 -0.91 11.50 17.90
C THR A 60 -0.99 12.90 17.29
N ASP A 61 -2.02 13.13 16.47
CA ASP A 61 -2.26 14.40 15.78
C ASP A 61 -2.80 15.46 16.74
N ASP A 62 -3.66 15.07 17.68
CA ASP A 62 -4.16 15.95 18.75
C ASP A 62 -3.04 16.38 19.71
N TRP A 63 -2.13 15.46 20.07
CA TRP A 63 -0.93 15.80 20.83
C TRP A 63 -0.05 16.79 20.06
N LEU A 64 0.20 16.56 18.76
CA LEU A 64 1.03 17.44 17.94
C LEU A 64 0.45 18.86 17.81
N ARG A 65 -0.87 18.99 17.61
CA ARG A 65 -1.55 20.29 17.55
C ARG A 65 -1.47 21.05 18.87
N SER A 66 -1.46 20.35 20.00
CA SER A 66 -1.28 20.97 21.32
C SER A 66 0.11 21.56 21.54
N GLN A 67 1.10 21.19 20.73
CA GLN A 67 2.48 21.68 20.83
C GLN A 67 2.75 22.95 20.01
N VAL A 68 1.77 23.48 19.26
CA VAL A 68 1.98 24.70 18.47
C VAL A 68 2.10 25.92 19.39
N PRO A 69 3.23 26.68 19.34
CA PRO A 69 3.40 27.87 20.17
C PRO A 69 2.34 28.95 19.90
N PRO A 70 1.91 29.71 20.92
CA PRO A 70 0.78 30.66 20.83
C PRO A 70 1.03 31.86 19.91
N HIS A 71 2.27 32.10 19.51
CA HIS A 71 2.66 33.18 18.60
C HIS A 71 2.97 32.68 17.18
N HIS A 72 2.56 31.45 16.83
CA HIS A 72 2.62 30.99 15.45
C HIS A 72 1.41 31.53 14.68
N GLY A 73 1.56 32.76 14.21
CA GLY A 73 0.63 33.51 13.37
C GLY A 73 1.33 34.72 12.78
#